data_AF-A0A348PGE7-F1
#
_entry.id   AF-A0A348PGE7-F1
#
_cell.length_a   1.000
_cell.length_b   1.000
_cell.length_c   1.000
_cell.angle_alpha   90.00
_cell.angle_beta   90.00
_cell.angle_gamma   90.00
#
_symmetry.space_group_name_H-M   'P 1'
#
loop_
_entity.id
_entity.type
_entity.pdbx_description
1 polymer ?
#
loop_
_entity_poly.entity_id
_entity_poly.type
_entity_poly.pdbx_seq_one_letter_code
_entity_poly.pdbx_strand_id
1 'polypeptide(L)'
;MLKPMTTPTTSPNFTRALRTPNLRAFTIVELLVVVGIIALLMGILVTGVRGAIGSARKTRELNGLRGVYAAWYQYANTYEEQLLPGFLDEATQANWKVSYTNSSSTTVARSLSQTYPWRLARFMDDPYGTLVSYIESDNADANSDVSGEWDGAPTHPSWMSAAFGAPGSTLALQPAFAYNAYYMGGWYQSSNGVSSPAFADAGWSTADGSAVTGRLVCTRLANIARTSEVIVFASSALRAPGNYRPGVNPEDRIPGNSWIVPPMLGATAVWEPFMGSQQSITMAESEGGAASFMRQSGMTDSGVLQVNTVQGVPVRRHNLLVATVKADGSTESASVGALMDMRAWIDAADRADFSHADN
;
A
#
# COMPACT_ATOMS: atom_id res chain seq x y z
N MET A 1 32.08 88.35 -60.29
CA MET A 1 32.89 87.24 -60.85
C MET A 1 33.37 86.38 -59.72
N LEU A 2 33.02 85.09 -59.70
CA LEU A 2 33.80 83.96 -59.14
C LEU A 2 32.98 82.68 -59.38
N LYS A 3 33.56 81.77 -60.19
CA LYS A 3 32.98 80.50 -60.61
C LYS A 3 33.41 79.43 -59.59
N PRO A 4 32.51 78.64 -58.99
CA PRO A 4 32.92 77.63 -58.02
C PRO A 4 33.63 76.46 -58.71
N MET A 5 34.71 76.03 -58.06
CA MET A 5 35.65 75.00 -58.48
C MET A 5 35.14 73.63 -58.01
N THR A 6 34.89 72.71 -58.94
CA THR A 6 34.52 71.32 -58.63
C THR A 6 35.73 70.41 -58.86
N THR A 7 36.26 69.85 -57.78
CA THR A 7 37.23 68.75 -57.81
C THR A 7 36.53 67.41 -58.04
N PRO A 8 37.04 66.53 -58.91
CA PRO A 8 36.49 65.20 -59.08
C PRO A 8 36.95 64.29 -57.94
N THR A 9 36.01 63.70 -57.20
CA THR A 9 36.28 62.67 -56.19
C THR A 9 36.17 61.30 -56.85
N THR A 10 37.30 60.66 -57.12
CA THR A 10 37.35 59.27 -57.58
C THR A 10 37.26 58.35 -56.37
N SER A 11 36.10 57.74 -56.12
CA SER A 11 35.92 56.70 -55.11
C SER A 11 36.44 55.34 -55.64
N PRO A 12 37.35 54.64 -54.94
CA PRO A 12 37.72 53.28 -55.31
C PRO A 12 36.59 52.31 -54.95
N ASN A 13 36.04 51.62 -55.94
CA ASN A 13 35.07 50.54 -55.75
C ASN A 13 35.78 49.29 -55.21
N PHE A 14 35.76 49.09 -53.89
CA PHE A 14 36.09 47.81 -53.28
C PHE A 14 34.87 46.87 -53.34
N THR A 15 34.73 46.14 -54.46
CA THR A 15 33.80 45.01 -54.53
C THR A 15 34.38 43.83 -53.72
N ARG A 16 34.10 43.81 -52.42
CA ARG A 16 34.35 42.64 -51.58
C ARG A 16 33.38 41.54 -52.01
N ALA A 17 33.87 40.51 -52.69
CA ALA A 17 33.09 39.31 -52.98
C ALA A 17 32.60 38.69 -51.65
N LEU A 18 31.30 38.79 -51.39
CA LEU A 18 30.66 38.11 -50.27
C LEU A 18 30.73 36.60 -50.55
N ARG A 19 31.59 35.90 -49.82
CA ARG A 19 31.67 34.44 -49.83
C ARG A 19 30.35 33.92 -49.24
N THR A 20 29.41 33.51 -50.08
CA THR A 20 28.20 32.82 -49.64
C THR A 20 28.62 31.59 -48.82
N PRO A 21 28.18 31.44 -47.56
CA PRO A 21 28.47 30.24 -46.81
C PRO A 21 27.84 29.07 -47.56
N ASN A 22 28.65 28.08 -47.93
CA ASN A 22 28.15 26.81 -48.44
C ASN A 22 27.35 26.14 -47.32
N LEU A 23 26.04 26.37 -47.31
CA LEU A 23 25.10 25.61 -46.49
C LEU A 23 25.10 24.19 -47.04
N ARG A 24 25.85 23.30 -46.39
CA ARG A 24 25.84 21.87 -46.68
C ARG A 24 24.43 21.36 -46.40
N ALA A 25 23.70 20.99 -47.45
CA ALA A 25 22.40 20.34 -47.31
C ALA A 25 22.62 18.89 -46.85
N PHE A 26 21.87 18.47 -45.83
CA PHE A 26 21.88 17.09 -45.35
C PHE A 26 21.32 16.14 -46.41
N THR A 27 21.99 15.02 -46.61
CA THR A 27 21.50 13.94 -47.48
C THR A 27 20.41 13.12 -46.76
N ILE A 28 19.51 12.51 -47.54
CA ILE A 28 18.47 11.61 -47.00
C ILE A 28 19.11 10.45 -46.19
N VAL A 29 20.28 9.97 -46.63
CA VAL A 29 21.01 8.88 -45.95
C VAL A 29 21.51 9.32 -44.58
N GLU A 30 22.07 10.53 -44.45
CA GLU A 30 22.53 11.05 -43.15
C GLU A 30 21.36 11.20 -42.17
N LEU A 31 20.21 11.69 -42.64
CA LEU A 31 19.00 11.80 -41.80
C LEU A 31 18.46 10.42 -41.39
N LEU A 32 18.49 9.43 -42.29
CA LEU A 32 18.06 8.06 -42.01
C LEU A 32 18.93 7.41 -40.92
N VAL A 33 20.26 7.57 -41.00
CA VAL A 33 21.19 7.02 -40.00
C VAL A 33 20.94 7.66 -38.63
N VAL A 34 20.71 8.97 -38.56
CA VAL A 34 20.44 9.68 -37.30
C VAL A 34 19.14 9.18 -36.65
N VAL A 35 18.06 9.08 -37.41
CA VAL A 35 16.79 8.55 -36.87
C VAL A 35 16.94 7.09 -36.46
N GLY A 36 17.70 6.28 -37.20
CA GLY A 36 18.03 4.90 -36.83
C GLY A 36 18.78 4.80 -35.49
N ILE A 37 19.78 5.66 -35.27
CA ILE A 37 20.51 5.73 -34.00
C ILE A 37 19.59 6.18 -32.85
N ILE A 38 18.76 7.22 -33.06
CA ILE A 38 17.81 7.68 -32.03
C ILE A 38 16.82 6.57 -31.68
N ALA A 39 16.27 5.85 -32.66
CA ALA A 39 15.34 4.75 -32.43
C ALA A 39 16.00 3.61 -31.62
N LEU A 40 17.25 3.27 -31.94
CA LEU A 40 18.03 2.29 -31.18
C LEU A 40 18.25 2.72 -29.73
N LEU A 41 18.68 3.97 -29.52
CA LEU A 41 18.93 4.53 -28.19
C LEU A 41 17.64 4.59 -27.36
N MET A 42 16.53 5.02 -27.96
CA MET A 42 15.22 5.03 -27.31
C MET A 42 14.76 3.61 -26.94
N GLY A 43 15.01 2.61 -27.79
CA GLY A 43 14.70 1.22 -27.50
C GLY A 43 15.38 0.69 -26.23
N ILE A 44 16.67 1.02 -26.05
CA ILE A 44 17.44 0.63 -24.84
C ILE A 44 17.01 1.48 -23.63
N LEU A 45 16.67 2.75 -23.83
CA LEU A 45 16.24 3.64 -22.75
C LEU A 45 14.93 3.16 -22.10
N VAL A 46 13.94 2.77 -22.91
CA VAL A 46 12.60 2.39 -22.41
C VAL A 46 12.66 1.19 -21.45
N THR A 47 13.51 0.20 -21.73
CA THR A 47 13.63 -1.00 -20.86
C THR A 47 14.28 -0.66 -19.53
N GLY A 48 15.30 0.22 -19.52
CA GLY A 48 15.92 0.71 -18.28
C GLY A 48 14.99 1.58 -17.43
N VAL A 49 14.22 2.46 -18.06
CA VAL A 49 13.30 3.38 -17.37
C VAL A 49 12.19 2.63 -16.63
N ARG A 50 11.63 1.56 -17.20
CA ARG A 50 10.58 0.75 -16.53
C ARG A 50 11.05 0.17 -15.19
N GLY A 51 12.27 -0.36 -15.15
CA GLY A 51 12.87 -0.87 -13.90
C GLY A 51 13.13 0.23 -12.87
N ALA A 52 13.61 1.39 -13.32
CA ALA A 52 13.84 2.55 -12.46
C ALA A 52 12.53 3.07 -11.83
N ILE A 53 11.44 3.14 -12.60
CA ILE A 53 10.11 3.55 -12.11
C ILE A 53 9.60 2.58 -11.03
N GLY A 54 9.73 1.26 -11.23
CA GLY A 54 9.33 0.26 -10.23
C GLY A 54 10.08 0.43 -8.90
N SER A 55 11.40 0.63 -8.96
CA SER A 55 12.22 0.90 -7.77
C SER A 55 11.90 2.23 -7.09
N ALA A 56 11.55 3.27 -7.87
CA ALA A 56 11.13 4.56 -7.35
C ALA A 56 9.78 4.45 -6.61
N ARG A 57 8.81 3.72 -7.18
CA ARG A 57 7.51 3.43 -6.55
C ARG A 57 7.67 2.67 -5.23
N LYS A 58 8.49 1.61 -5.22
CA LYS A 58 8.84 0.87 -4.00
C LYS A 58 9.45 1.77 -2.92
N THR A 59 10.40 2.62 -3.31
CA THR A 59 11.04 3.55 -2.37
C THR A 59 10.03 4.56 -1.81
N ARG A 60 9.12 5.05 -2.66
CA ARG A 60 8.03 5.95 -2.25
C ARG A 60 7.09 5.28 -1.24
N GLU A 61 6.71 4.03 -1.49
CA GLU A 61 5.86 3.24 -0.60
C GLU A 61 6.51 3.04 0.78
N LEU A 62 7.80 2.65 0.82
CA LEU A 62 8.55 2.52 2.07
C LEU A 62 8.70 3.86 2.81
N ASN A 63 8.90 4.97 2.09
CA ASN A 63 8.94 6.30 2.69
C ASN A 63 7.57 6.71 3.24
N GLY A 64 6.48 6.36 2.57
CA GLY A 64 5.11 6.55 3.06
C GLY A 64 4.90 5.82 4.39
N LEU A 65 5.31 4.54 4.47
CA LEU A 65 5.26 3.76 5.72
C LEU A 65 6.05 4.41 6.86
N ARG A 66 7.24 4.97 6.60
CA ARG A 66 8.00 5.71 7.61
C ARG A 66 7.24 6.93 8.11
N GLY A 67 6.56 7.66 7.22
CA GLY A 67 5.70 8.78 7.59
C GLY A 67 4.52 8.36 8.47
N VAL A 68 3.84 7.27 8.12
CA VAL A 68 2.74 6.70 8.92
C VAL A 68 3.24 6.24 10.29
N TYR A 69 4.38 5.55 10.35
CA TYR A 69 4.99 5.11 11.60
C TYR A 69 5.36 6.30 12.50
N ALA A 70 5.97 7.35 11.95
CA ALA A 70 6.32 8.55 12.72
C ALA A 70 5.07 9.18 13.36
N ALA A 71 3.97 9.29 12.61
CA ALA A 71 2.70 9.77 13.13
C ALA A 71 2.12 8.83 14.21
N TRP A 72 2.25 7.52 14.04
CA TRP A 72 1.76 6.53 15.00
C TRP A 72 2.56 6.57 16.31
N TYR A 73 3.88 6.73 16.22
CA TYR A 73 4.75 6.92 17.37
C TYR A 73 4.44 8.25 18.08
N GLN A 74 4.20 9.33 17.33
CA GLN A 74 3.77 10.62 17.90
C GLN A 74 2.41 10.52 18.60
N TYR A 75 1.46 9.75 18.04
CA TYR A 75 0.20 9.43 18.70
C TYR A 75 0.46 8.80 20.06
N ALA A 76 1.25 7.72 20.11
CA ALA A 76 1.54 7.00 21.35
C ALA A 76 2.17 7.93 22.40
N ASN A 77 3.15 8.76 22.02
CA ASN A 77 3.79 9.72 22.93
C ASN A 77 2.82 10.79 23.46
N THR A 78 1.83 11.20 22.66
CA THR A 78 0.84 12.22 23.07
C THR A 78 -0.18 11.66 24.05
N TYR A 79 -0.42 10.35 24.02
CA TYR A 79 -1.47 9.68 24.79
C TYR A 79 -0.91 8.67 25.80
N GLU A 80 0.15 9.04 26.53
CA GLU A 80 0.71 8.21 27.62
C GLU A 80 1.04 6.77 27.16
N GLU A 81 1.70 6.67 26.01
CA GLU A 81 2.11 5.42 25.36
C GLU A 81 0.95 4.52 24.91
N GLN A 82 -0.29 4.99 24.95
CA GLN A 82 -1.42 4.23 24.42
C GLN A 82 -1.31 4.08 22.91
N LEU A 83 -1.42 2.84 22.44
CA LEU A 83 -1.46 2.56 21.02
C LEU A 83 -2.77 3.06 20.43
N LEU A 84 -2.69 3.54 19.20
CA LEU A 84 -3.85 3.92 18.43
C LEU A 84 -4.79 2.71 18.28
N PRO A 85 -6.06 2.77 18.70
CA PRO A 85 -6.99 1.67 18.50
C PRO A 85 -7.06 1.25 17.03
N GLY A 86 -7.20 -0.02 16.70
CA GLY A 86 -7.27 -0.44 15.30
C GLY A 86 -8.62 -0.13 14.68
N PHE A 87 -9.67 -0.45 15.41
CA PHE A 87 -11.06 -0.22 15.03
C PHE A 87 -11.87 0.19 16.25
N LEU A 88 -12.79 1.14 16.07
CA LEU A 88 -13.74 1.58 17.08
C LEU A 88 -15.14 1.62 16.46
N ASP A 89 -16.04 0.74 16.89
CA ASP A 89 -17.44 0.86 16.47
C ASP A 89 -18.07 2.17 16.96
N GLU A 90 -19.18 2.60 16.34
CA GLU A 90 -19.79 3.90 16.65
C GLU A 90 -20.28 3.98 18.10
N ALA A 91 -20.73 2.85 18.64
CA ALA A 91 -21.14 2.73 20.03
C ALA A 91 -19.96 2.98 20.98
N THR A 92 -18.79 2.38 20.74
CA THR A 92 -17.57 2.67 21.52
C THR A 92 -17.16 4.13 21.38
N GLN A 93 -17.23 4.68 20.16
CA GLN A 93 -16.90 6.09 19.95
C GLN A 93 -17.82 7.03 20.76
N ALA A 94 -19.12 6.71 20.82
CA ALA A 94 -20.10 7.45 21.61
C ALA A 94 -19.86 7.28 23.12
N ASN A 95 -19.60 6.05 23.58
CA ASN A 95 -19.33 5.73 24.99
C ASN A 95 -18.09 6.48 25.51
N TRP A 96 -17.02 6.51 24.72
CA TRP A 96 -15.77 7.19 25.06
C TRP A 96 -15.78 8.68 24.74
N LYS A 97 -16.86 9.19 24.12
CA LYS A 97 -17.03 10.59 23.72
C LYS A 97 -15.88 11.10 22.84
N VAL A 98 -15.35 10.23 21.97
CA VAL A 98 -14.30 10.59 21.03
C VAL A 98 -14.91 11.23 19.78
N SER A 99 -14.25 12.28 19.28
CA SER A 99 -14.61 12.94 18.03
C SER A 99 -13.34 13.37 17.31
N TYR A 100 -13.36 13.29 15.99
CA TYR A 100 -12.23 13.60 15.14
C TYR A 100 -12.63 14.69 14.16
N THR A 101 -11.69 15.57 13.86
CA THR A 101 -11.89 16.69 12.94
C THR A 101 -11.00 16.53 11.73
N ASN A 102 -11.50 16.97 10.59
CA ASN A 102 -10.72 17.02 9.36
C ASN A 102 -9.81 18.27 9.31
N SER A 103 -9.06 18.45 8.22
CA SER A 103 -8.17 19.61 8.06
C SER A 103 -8.91 20.95 7.99
N SER A 104 -10.20 20.94 7.62
CA SER A 104 -11.10 22.10 7.65
C SER A 104 -11.78 22.31 9.01
N SER A 105 -11.33 21.63 10.08
CA SER A 105 -11.91 21.68 11.44
C SER A 105 -13.38 21.26 11.53
N THR A 106 -13.90 20.55 10.53
CA THR A 106 -15.25 19.97 10.55
C THR A 106 -15.20 18.60 11.22
N THR A 107 -16.18 18.31 12.08
CA THR A 107 -16.29 16.99 12.72
C THR A 107 -16.57 15.92 11.67
N VAL A 108 -15.73 14.90 11.64
CA VAL A 108 -15.87 13.73 10.77
C VAL A 108 -16.97 12.83 11.32
N ALA A 109 -17.79 12.26 10.43
CA ALA A 109 -18.83 11.31 10.83
C ALA A 109 -18.21 10.08 11.52
N ARG A 110 -18.89 9.54 12.56
CA ARG A 110 -18.36 8.39 13.32
C ARG A 110 -18.16 7.14 12.46
N SER A 111 -18.95 6.97 11.40
CA SER A 111 -18.80 5.89 10.41
C SER A 111 -17.45 5.94 9.69
N LEU A 112 -16.91 7.13 9.46
CA LEU A 112 -15.61 7.34 8.81
C LEU A 112 -14.44 7.20 9.79
N SER A 113 -14.63 7.52 11.07
CA SER A 113 -13.58 7.44 12.09
C SER A 113 -13.50 6.09 12.82
N GLN A 114 -14.23 5.08 12.36
CA GLN A 114 -14.13 3.73 12.93
C GLN A 114 -12.72 3.15 12.72
N THR A 115 -12.14 3.39 11.55
CA THR A 115 -10.79 2.94 11.18
C THR A 115 -9.72 3.94 11.63
N TYR A 116 -8.46 3.53 11.61
CA TYR A 116 -7.33 4.31 12.11
C TYR A 116 -7.01 5.63 11.34
N PRO A 117 -7.22 5.77 10.00
CA PRO A 117 -6.65 6.88 9.23
C PRO A 117 -7.02 8.27 9.74
N TRP A 118 -8.32 8.54 9.97
CA TRP A 118 -8.77 9.85 10.49
C TRP A 118 -8.26 10.15 11.90
N ARG A 119 -7.97 9.11 12.68
CA ARG A 119 -7.45 9.23 14.03
C ARG A 119 -5.95 9.55 14.02
N LEU A 120 -5.25 9.06 13.00
CA LEU A 120 -3.83 9.33 12.75
C LEU A 120 -3.58 10.64 12.00
N ALA A 121 -4.53 11.07 11.16
CA ALA A 121 -4.37 12.20 10.24
C ALA A 121 -3.91 13.50 10.91
N ARG A 122 -4.30 13.76 12.16
CA ARG A 122 -3.88 14.96 12.92
C ARG A 122 -2.39 15.03 13.24
N PHE A 123 -1.69 13.90 13.15
CA PHE A 123 -0.25 13.78 13.39
C PHE A 123 0.55 13.72 12.09
N MET A 124 -0.13 13.87 10.95
CA MET A 124 0.46 13.84 9.62
C MET A 124 0.31 15.23 8.98
N ASP A 125 1.35 15.67 8.29
CA ASP A 125 1.32 16.93 7.53
C ASP A 125 0.44 16.81 6.28
N ASP A 126 0.63 15.71 5.53
CA ASP A 126 -0.17 15.36 4.35
C ASP A 126 -0.68 13.91 4.45
N PRO A 127 -1.82 13.67 5.13
CA PRO A 127 -2.40 12.34 5.24
C PRO A 127 -2.87 11.79 3.88
N TYR A 128 -3.34 12.65 2.97
CA TYR A 128 -3.84 12.22 1.67
C TYR A 128 -2.69 11.75 0.76
N GLY A 129 -1.65 12.56 0.61
CA GLY A 129 -0.49 12.20 -0.20
C GLY A 129 0.30 11.02 0.37
N THR A 130 0.21 10.75 1.68
CA THR A 130 0.89 9.58 2.27
C THR A 130 0.05 8.31 2.16
N LEU A 131 -1.25 8.38 2.46
CA LEU A 131 -2.12 7.19 2.54
C LEU A 131 -2.87 6.89 1.24
N VAL A 132 -3.13 7.86 0.36
CA VAL A 132 -4.00 7.67 -0.81
C VAL A 132 -3.24 7.83 -2.15
N SER A 133 -2.05 8.43 -2.16
CA SER A 133 -1.30 8.75 -3.40
C SER A 133 -0.95 7.58 -4.34
N TYR A 134 -1.20 6.33 -3.93
CA TYR A 134 -1.09 5.17 -4.80
C TYR A 134 -2.25 5.08 -5.81
N ILE A 135 -3.39 5.72 -5.53
CA ILE A 135 -4.50 5.92 -6.45
C ILE A 135 -4.28 7.28 -7.11
N GLU A 136 -4.15 7.31 -8.44
CA GLU A 136 -4.10 8.56 -9.20
C GLU A 136 -5.50 9.19 -9.17
N SER A 137 -5.67 10.27 -8.41
CA SER A 137 -6.89 11.07 -8.35
C SER A 137 -6.58 12.52 -8.73
N ASP A 138 -7.28 13.06 -9.74
CA ASP A 138 -7.14 14.44 -10.15
C ASP A 138 -7.77 15.38 -9.11
N ASN A 139 -6.97 16.26 -8.49
CA ASN A 139 -7.42 17.32 -7.57
C ASN A 139 -8.28 16.84 -6.36
N ALA A 140 -8.02 15.65 -5.85
CA ALA A 140 -8.71 15.14 -4.68
C ALA A 140 -7.96 15.48 -3.38
N ASP A 141 -8.70 15.98 -2.39
CA ASP A 141 -8.21 16.24 -1.04
C ASP A 141 -8.85 15.24 -0.07
N ALA A 142 -8.21 14.99 1.08
CA ALA A 142 -8.74 14.11 2.13
C ALA A 142 -10.18 14.42 2.57
N ASN A 143 -10.65 15.66 2.39
CA ASN A 143 -11.97 16.09 2.82
C ASN A 143 -13.05 15.92 1.75
N SER A 144 -12.69 15.94 0.48
CA SER A 144 -13.63 15.93 -0.66
C SER A 144 -13.67 14.59 -1.37
N ASP A 145 -12.65 13.75 -1.20
CA ASP A 145 -12.55 12.50 -1.90
C ASP A 145 -13.57 11.47 -1.40
N VAL A 146 -14.23 10.79 -2.34
CA VAL A 146 -15.31 9.85 -2.06
C VAL A 146 -14.92 8.49 -2.61
N SER A 147 -14.79 7.50 -1.73
CA SER A 147 -14.66 6.13 -2.16
C SER A 147 -16.02 5.56 -2.52
N GLY A 148 -16.08 4.96 -3.69
CA GLY A 148 -17.15 4.06 -4.09
C GLY A 148 -16.75 2.62 -3.88
N GLU A 149 -17.75 1.74 -3.96
CA GLU A 149 -17.50 0.34 -4.25
C GLU A 149 -16.80 0.25 -5.61
N TRP A 150 -15.69 -0.48 -5.67
CA TRP A 150 -14.96 -0.71 -6.92
C TRP A 150 -15.48 -1.99 -7.59
N ASP A 151 -15.26 -2.09 -8.91
CA ASP A 151 -15.66 -3.28 -9.66
C ASP A 151 -14.96 -4.54 -9.11
N GLY A 152 -15.75 -5.54 -8.72
CA GLY A 152 -15.26 -6.75 -8.05
C GLY A 152 -14.90 -6.57 -6.56
N ALA A 153 -15.39 -5.52 -5.89
CA ALA A 153 -15.27 -5.39 -4.44
C ALA A 153 -15.88 -6.62 -3.73
N PRO A 154 -15.18 -7.21 -2.76
CA PRO A 154 -15.71 -8.34 -2.01
C PRO A 154 -16.83 -7.88 -1.07
N THR A 155 -17.64 -8.83 -0.60
CA THR A 155 -18.65 -8.58 0.42
C THR A 155 -17.97 -8.04 1.68
N HIS A 156 -18.26 -6.79 2.03
CA HIS A 156 -17.64 -6.11 3.15
C HIS A 156 -18.61 -5.95 4.33
N PRO A 157 -18.12 -5.68 5.55
CA PRO A 157 -18.98 -5.49 6.72
C PRO A 157 -19.99 -4.36 6.55
N SER A 158 -21.14 -4.46 7.21
CA SER A 158 -22.23 -3.46 7.13
C SER A 158 -21.83 -2.05 7.61
N TRP A 159 -20.84 -1.95 8.48
CA TRP A 159 -20.32 -0.65 8.91
C TRP A 159 -19.53 0.05 7.80
N MET A 160 -18.88 -0.72 6.92
CA MET A 160 -18.09 -0.20 5.80
C MET A 160 -19.01 0.30 4.69
N SER A 161 -20.11 -0.40 4.43
CA SER A 161 -21.12 0.04 3.45
C SER A 161 -21.75 1.38 3.84
N ALA A 162 -21.93 1.64 5.12
CA ALA A 162 -22.44 2.91 5.64
C ALA A 162 -21.45 4.09 5.51
N ALA A 163 -20.16 3.81 5.30
CA ALA A 163 -19.12 4.82 5.17
C ALA A 163 -18.80 5.17 3.71
N PHE A 164 -19.09 4.27 2.75
CA PHE A 164 -18.94 4.56 1.32
C PHE A 164 -19.82 5.73 0.87
N GLY A 165 -19.37 6.47 -0.14
CA GLY A 165 -20.12 7.60 -0.69
C GLY A 165 -20.04 8.90 0.13
N ALA A 166 -19.49 8.87 1.34
CA ALA A 166 -19.31 10.07 2.17
C ALA A 166 -17.99 10.79 1.82
N PRO A 167 -17.92 12.13 1.91
CA PRO A 167 -16.67 12.88 1.75
C PRO A 167 -15.63 12.44 2.79
N GLY A 168 -14.43 12.09 2.34
CA GLY A 168 -13.35 11.57 3.17
C GLY A 168 -13.35 10.05 3.39
N SER A 169 -14.23 9.33 2.70
CA SER A 169 -14.32 7.86 2.77
C SER A 169 -13.14 7.15 2.11
N THR A 170 -12.46 7.74 1.12
CA THR A 170 -11.25 7.14 0.54
C THR A 170 -10.14 7.01 1.56
N LEU A 171 -9.89 8.08 2.33
CA LEU A 171 -8.87 8.06 3.38
C LEU A 171 -9.21 7.04 4.47
N ALA A 172 -10.50 6.94 4.85
CA ALA A 172 -10.95 6.04 5.90
C ALA A 172 -10.89 4.56 5.51
N LEU A 173 -11.31 4.24 4.29
CA LEU A 173 -11.60 2.86 3.87
C LEU A 173 -10.51 2.27 2.98
N GLN A 174 -9.89 3.10 2.14
CA GLN A 174 -8.92 2.68 1.13
C GLN A 174 -7.54 3.34 1.31
N PRO A 175 -6.91 3.30 2.50
CA PRO A 175 -5.51 3.71 2.63
C PRO A 175 -4.58 2.65 2.01
N ALA A 176 -3.39 3.08 1.56
CA ALA A 176 -2.34 2.23 0.97
C ALA A 176 -1.83 1.19 1.98
N PHE A 177 -1.75 1.62 3.23
CA PHE A 177 -1.21 0.88 4.35
C PHE A 177 -2.35 0.54 5.30
N ALA A 178 -2.37 -0.71 5.73
CA ALA A 178 -3.26 -1.18 6.76
C ALA A 178 -2.54 -1.24 8.09
N TYR A 179 -3.31 -1.07 9.15
CA TYR A 179 -2.86 -1.31 10.51
C TYR A 179 -3.15 -2.75 10.95
N ASN A 180 -2.27 -3.35 11.75
CA ASN A 180 -2.50 -4.62 12.42
C ASN A 180 -3.54 -4.47 13.56
N ALA A 181 -4.78 -4.17 13.17
CA ALA A 181 -5.80 -3.60 14.04
C ALA A 181 -6.31 -4.54 15.14
N TYR A 182 -6.21 -5.86 14.94
CA TYR A 182 -6.69 -6.84 15.91
C TYR A 182 -5.72 -6.98 17.09
N TYR A 183 -4.42 -7.06 16.82
CA TYR A 183 -3.41 -7.33 17.86
C TYR A 183 -2.68 -6.06 18.32
N MET A 184 -2.60 -5.04 17.47
CA MET A 184 -2.05 -3.73 17.83
C MET A 184 -3.18 -2.73 18.00
N GLY A 185 -3.24 -2.06 19.16
CA GLY A 185 -4.27 -1.08 19.50
C GLY A 185 -5.60 -1.71 19.87
N GLY A 186 -6.04 -2.73 19.14
CA GLY A 186 -7.22 -3.54 19.40
C GLY A 186 -8.42 -3.18 18.54
N TRP A 187 -9.28 -4.18 18.31
CA TRP A 187 -10.53 -4.05 17.57
C TRP A 187 -11.71 -3.93 18.54
N TYR A 188 -12.14 -2.71 18.87
CA TYR A 188 -13.16 -2.50 19.90
C TYR A 188 -14.56 -2.57 19.34
N GLN A 189 -15.38 -3.38 20.01
CA GLN A 189 -16.81 -3.46 19.79
C GLN A 189 -17.53 -3.30 21.12
N SER A 190 -18.66 -2.60 21.10
CA SER A 190 -19.48 -2.43 22.29
C SER A 190 -20.50 -3.56 22.39
N SER A 191 -20.52 -4.24 23.53
CA SER A 191 -21.56 -5.21 23.90
C SER A 191 -22.08 -4.86 25.28
N ASN A 192 -23.41 -4.71 25.41
CA ASN A 192 -24.07 -4.33 26.67
C ASN A 192 -23.50 -3.06 27.34
N GLY A 193 -23.05 -2.08 26.55
CA GLY A 193 -22.49 -0.81 27.05
C GLY A 193 -21.04 -0.89 27.53
N VAL A 194 -20.41 -2.07 27.44
CA VAL A 194 -18.98 -2.26 27.69
C VAL A 194 -18.26 -2.39 26.36
N SER A 195 -17.20 -1.62 26.18
CA SER A 195 -16.34 -1.67 24.99
C SER A 195 -15.07 -2.43 25.30
N SER A 196 -14.86 -3.56 24.63
CA SER A 196 -13.67 -4.40 24.79
C SER A 196 -13.07 -4.73 23.42
N PRO A 197 -11.73 -4.85 23.32
CA PRO A 197 -11.12 -5.27 22.08
C PRO A 197 -11.37 -6.77 21.83
N ALA A 198 -11.53 -7.16 20.57
CA ALA A 198 -11.46 -8.56 20.19
C ALA A 198 -10.12 -9.15 20.62
N PHE A 199 -10.12 -10.40 21.09
CA PHE A 199 -8.92 -11.11 21.54
C PHE A 199 -8.18 -10.47 22.73
N ALA A 200 -8.84 -9.59 23.50
CA ALA A 200 -8.30 -8.96 24.70
C ALA A 200 -7.56 -9.95 25.61
N ASP A 201 -8.29 -10.93 26.17
CA ASP A 201 -7.76 -12.01 27.00
C ASP A 201 -8.14 -13.36 26.37
N ALA A 202 -7.24 -13.97 25.62
CA ALA A 202 -7.50 -15.21 24.92
C ALA A 202 -6.64 -16.37 25.47
N GLY A 203 -7.19 -17.58 25.40
CA GLY A 203 -6.50 -18.82 25.76
C GLY A 203 -5.71 -19.40 24.58
N TRP A 204 -4.48 -19.85 24.82
CA TRP A 204 -3.69 -20.59 23.85
C TRP A 204 -2.91 -21.73 24.52
N SER A 205 -2.47 -22.71 23.71
CA SER A 205 -1.53 -23.74 24.14
C SER A 205 -0.11 -23.29 23.82
N THR A 206 0.79 -23.32 24.81
CA THR A 206 2.22 -23.09 24.59
C THR A 206 2.85 -24.22 23.81
N ALA A 207 4.07 -24.02 23.29
CA ALA A 207 4.84 -25.06 22.61
C ALA A 207 5.03 -26.33 23.46
N ASP A 208 5.07 -26.20 24.79
CA ASP A 208 5.17 -27.31 25.74
C ASP A 208 3.81 -27.99 26.03
N GLY A 209 2.73 -27.56 25.36
CA GLY A 209 1.39 -28.11 25.52
C GLY A 209 0.62 -27.60 26.74
N SER A 210 1.15 -26.60 27.46
CA SER A 210 0.47 -26.01 28.62
C SER A 210 -0.57 -24.99 28.19
N ALA A 211 -1.74 -25.00 28.82
CA ALA A 211 -2.78 -24.01 28.58
C ALA A 211 -2.47 -22.70 29.32
N VAL A 212 -2.40 -21.61 28.58
CA VAL A 212 -2.15 -20.26 29.10
C VAL A 212 -3.30 -19.36 28.67
N THR A 213 -3.71 -18.44 29.53
CA THR A 213 -4.63 -17.36 29.19
C THR A 213 -3.94 -16.06 29.52
N GLY A 214 -3.99 -15.11 28.59
CA GLY A 214 -3.27 -13.87 28.76
C GLY A 214 -3.66 -12.84 27.72
N ARG A 215 -3.07 -11.66 27.87
CA ARG A 215 -3.38 -10.53 27.03
C ARG A 215 -2.65 -10.63 25.71
N LEU A 216 -3.37 -10.85 24.61
CA LEU A 216 -2.78 -10.92 23.26
C LEU A 216 -2.71 -9.56 22.59
N VAL A 217 -3.62 -8.66 22.92
CA VAL A 217 -3.68 -7.32 22.33
C VAL A 217 -2.72 -6.36 23.04
N CYS A 218 -1.78 -5.82 22.28
CA CYS A 218 -0.92 -4.73 22.69
C CYS A 218 -1.74 -3.43 22.67
N THR A 219 -1.88 -2.78 23.82
CA THR A 219 -2.59 -1.49 23.94
C THR A 219 -1.67 -0.36 24.38
N ARG A 220 -0.43 -0.67 24.76
CA ARG A 220 0.61 0.29 25.14
C ARG A 220 1.90 -0.03 24.40
N LEU A 221 2.65 1.01 24.05
CA LEU A 221 3.92 0.89 23.35
C LEU A 221 4.96 0.14 24.20
N ALA A 222 5.04 0.44 25.51
CA ALA A 222 5.95 -0.24 26.44
C ALA A 222 5.65 -1.74 26.63
N ASN A 223 4.47 -2.22 26.23
CA ASN A 223 4.12 -3.64 26.36
C ASN A 223 4.60 -4.47 25.16
N ILE A 224 5.16 -3.86 24.12
CA ILE A 224 5.67 -4.58 22.95
C ILE A 224 7.07 -5.08 23.28
N ALA A 225 7.24 -6.39 23.48
CA ALA A 225 8.53 -6.98 23.81
C ALA A 225 9.44 -7.14 22.57
N ARG A 226 8.87 -7.55 21.43
CA ARG A 226 9.61 -7.85 20.19
C ARG A 226 9.43 -6.77 19.13
N THR A 227 9.90 -5.57 19.45
CA THR A 227 9.70 -4.38 18.59
C THR A 227 10.29 -4.53 17.18
N SER A 228 11.39 -5.28 17.03
CA SER A 228 12.06 -5.53 15.74
C SER A 228 11.47 -6.69 14.93
N GLU A 229 10.42 -7.35 15.42
CA GLU A 229 9.76 -8.48 14.73
C GLU A 229 8.30 -8.14 14.41
N VAL A 230 7.59 -7.51 15.35
CA VAL A 230 6.14 -7.28 15.24
C VAL A 230 5.83 -6.18 14.23
N ILE A 231 4.99 -6.53 13.25
CA ILE A 231 4.48 -5.66 12.19
C ILE A 231 3.33 -4.81 12.74
N VAL A 232 3.45 -3.50 12.51
CA VAL A 232 2.46 -2.50 12.91
C VAL A 232 1.61 -2.08 11.72
N PHE A 233 2.25 -1.75 10.60
CA PHE A 233 1.56 -1.48 9.34
C PHE A 233 2.15 -2.31 8.20
N ALA A 234 1.32 -2.63 7.24
CA ALA A 234 1.74 -3.27 6.01
C ALA A 234 0.80 -2.92 4.85
N SER A 235 1.30 -3.06 3.63
CA SER A 235 0.48 -2.85 2.44
C SER A 235 -0.59 -3.93 2.36
N SER A 236 -1.85 -3.53 2.27
CA SER A 236 -3.01 -4.44 2.35
C SER A 236 -4.07 -4.08 1.33
N ALA A 237 -4.88 -5.07 0.95
CA ALA A 237 -6.09 -4.88 0.18
C ALA A 237 -7.17 -5.83 0.70
N LEU A 238 -8.45 -5.42 0.57
CA LEU A 238 -9.57 -6.28 0.93
C LEU A 238 -9.79 -7.32 -0.18
N ARG A 239 -9.80 -8.61 0.17
CA ARG A 239 -9.93 -9.71 -0.80
C ARG A 239 -11.01 -10.69 -0.38
N ALA A 240 -11.71 -11.26 -1.37
CA ALA A 240 -12.63 -12.39 -1.18
C ALA A 240 -11.86 -13.73 -1.16
N PRO A 241 -12.49 -14.83 -0.72
CA PRO A 241 -11.94 -16.16 -0.89
C PRO A 241 -11.60 -16.44 -2.36
N GLY A 242 -10.38 -16.87 -2.64
CA GLY A 242 -9.90 -17.09 -3.99
C GLY A 242 -8.38 -17.12 -4.12
N ASN A 243 -7.90 -17.43 -5.33
CA ASN A 243 -6.48 -17.53 -5.65
C ASN A 243 -6.00 -16.30 -6.42
N TYR A 244 -5.12 -15.51 -5.82
CA TYR A 244 -4.61 -14.27 -6.38
C TYR A 244 -3.21 -14.43 -6.94
N ARG A 245 -3.13 -14.45 -8.27
CA ARG A 245 -1.90 -14.62 -9.03
C ARG A 245 -1.23 -13.28 -9.34
N PRO A 246 0.10 -13.19 -9.19
CA PRO A 246 0.89 -12.08 -9.72
C PRO A 246 0.66 -11.89 -11.22
N GLY A 247 0.40 -10.65 -11.64
CA GLY A 247 0.40 -10.25 -13.06
C GLY A 247 -0.88 -10.50 -13.86
N VAL A 248 -1.82 -11.32 -13.37
CA VAL A 248 -3.14 -11.52 -14.04
C VAL A 248 -4.08 -10.36 -13.73
N ASN A 249 -4.08 -9.88 -12.48
CA ASN A 249 -4.75 -8.66 -12.04
C ASN A 249 -3.65 -7.68 -11.56
N PRO A 250 -3.53 -6.47 -12.13
CA PRO A 250 -2.51 -5.53 -11.69
C PRO A 250 -2.73 -5.14 -10.23
N GLU A 251 -1.96 -5.73 -9.31
CA GLU A 251 -2.03 -5.44 -7.86
C GLU A 251 -1.75 -3.95 -7.56
N ASP A 252 -1.05 -3.27 -8.47
CA ASP A 252 -0.81 -1.82 -8.46
C ASP A 252 -2.10 -0.98 -8.34
N ARG A 253 -3.20 -1.41 -8.96
CA ARG A 253 -4.45 -0.61 -9.08
C ARG A 253 -5.54 -0.99 -8.10
N ILE A 254 -5.26 -1.91 -7.19
CA ILE A 254 -6.26 -2.40 -6.25
C ILE A 254 -6.35 -1.41 -5.08
N PRO A 255 -7.57 -0.98 -4.73
CA PRO A 255 -7.78 -0.19 -3.53
C PRO A 255 -7.20 -0.91 -2.32
N GLY A 256 -6.47 -0.14 -1.51
CA GLY A 256 -5.94 -0.62 -0.26
C GLY A 256 -7.04 -0.82 0.79
N ASN A 257 -6.63 -1.19 1.99
CA ASN A 257 -7.53 -1.45 3.09
C ASN A 257 -6.95 -0.90 4.40
N SER A 258 -7.82 -0.51 5.33
CA SER A 258 -7.40 0.11 6.58
C SER A 258 -6.93 -0.86 7.65
N TRP A 259 -7.22 -2.17 7.51
CA TRP A 259 -6.69 -3.21 8.38
C TRP A 259 -6.04 -4.35 7.62
N ILE A 260 -5.16 -5.06 8.32
CA ILE A 260 -4.50 -6.26 7.84
C ILE A 260 -4.51 -7.28 8.96
N VAL A 261 -4.63 -8.55 8.59
CA VAL A 261 -4.67 -9.66 9.53
C VAL A 261 -3.54 -10.66 9.26
N PRO A 262 -3.06 -11.35 10.31
CA PRO A 262 -2.18 -12.49 10.16
C PRO A 262 -2.77 -13.61 9.28
N PRO A 263 -1.95 -14.57 8.84
CA PRO A 263 -2.43 -15.74 8.10
C PRO A 263 -3.44 -16.57 8.91
N MET A 264 -3.31 -16.61 10.24
CA MET A 264 -4.33 -17.14 11.15
C MET A 264 -4.87 -16.04 12.06
N LEU A 265 -6.17 -15.77 11.99
CA LEU A 265 -6.87 -14.85 12.90
C LEU A 265 -7.62 -15.68 13.94
N GLY A 266 -7.11 -15.70 15.18
CA GLY A 266 -7.58 -16.65 16.19
C GLY A 266 -7.38 -18.09 15.73
N ALA A 267 -8.47 -18.82 15.58
CA ALA A 267 -8.48 -20.19 15.05
C ALA A 267 -8.79 -20.26 13.53
N THR A 268 -9.06 -19.12 12.89
CA THR A 268 -9.50 -19.07 11.49
C THR A 268 -8.32 -18.83 10.56
N ALA A 269 -8.08 -19.73 9.60
CA ALA A 269 -7.12 -19.52 8.52
C ALA A 269 -7.67 -18.49 7.52
N VAL A 270 -6.98 -17.36 7.38
CA VAL A 270 -7.40 -16.25 6.51
C VAL A 270 -6.73 -16.35 5.14
N TRP A 271 -5.42 -16.50 5.11
CA TRP A 271 -4.66 -16.53 3.86
C TRP A 271 -3.39 -17.37 4.02
N GLU A 272 -2.95 -17.96 2.91
CA GLU A 272 -1.77 -18.82 2.86
C GLU A 272 -1.14 -18.79 1.45
N PRO A 273 0.15 -19.09 1.30
CA PRO A 273 0.74 -19.33 -0.01
C PRO A 273 0.10 -20.58 -0.63
N PHE A 274 -0.37 -20.47 -1.87
CA PHE A 274 -0.97 -21.59 -2.57
C PHE A 274 0.07 -22.71 -2.79
N MET A 275 -0.16 -23.87 -2.17
CA MET A 275 0.76 -25.03 -2.21
C MET A 275 0.40 -26.09 -3.29
N GLY A 276 -0.61 -25.84 -4.12
CA GLY A 276 -1.03 -26.79 -5.17
C GLY A 276 -0.13 -26.74 -6.42
N SER A 277 -0.15 -27.82 -7.22
CA SER A 277 0.47 -27.81 -8.56
C SER A 277 -0.22 -26.76 -9.44
N GLN A 278 0.52 -25.93 -10.18
CA GLN A 278 -0.05 -24.89 -11.05
C GLN A 278 -1.12 -25.40 -12.06
N GLN A 279 -1.18 -26.72 -12.32
CA GLN A 279 -2.20 -27.37 -13.16
C GLN A 279 -3.58 -27.51 -12.51
N SER A 280 -3.72 -27.47 -11.18
CA SER A 280 -5.02 -27.67 -10.52
C SER A 280 -5.92 -26.43 -10.57
N ILE A 281 -5.35 -25.23 -10.71
CA ILE A 281 -6.14 -23.99 -10.80
C ILE A 281 -6.67 -23.77 -12.22
N THR A 282 -5.96 -24.19 -13.27
CA THR A 282 -6.39 -24.00 -14.67
C THR A 282 -7.56 -24.92 -15.08
N MET A 283 -7.86 -25.94 -14.27
CA MET A 283 -8.95 -26.90 -14.53
C MET A 283 -10.32 -26.42 -14.02
N ALA A 284 -10.38 -25.36 -13.20
CA ALA A 284 -11.65 -24.82 -12.72
C ALA A 284 -12.33 -23.84 -13.70
N GLU A 285 -11.60 -23.33 -14.70
CA GLU A 285 -12.09 -22.35 -15.69
C GLU A 285 -12.11 -22.86 -17.14
N SER A 286 -11.78 -24.13 -17.40
CA SER A 286 -11.70 -24.67 -18.75
C SER A 286 -12.66 -25.84 -18.93
N GLU A 287 -13.84 -25.59 -19.50
CA GLU A 287 -14.58 -26.63 -20.22
C GLU A 287 -13.65 -27.30 -21.26
N GLY A 288 -13.53 -28.62 -21.16
CA GLY A 288 -13.13 -29.50 -22.27
C GLY A 288 -11.68 -29.43 -22.77
N GLY A 289 -10.86 -30.42 -22.40
CA GLY A 289 -9.68 -30.78 -23.19
C GLY A 289 -8.53 -31.38 -22.39
N ALA A 290 -8.41 -32.71 -22.39
CA ALA A 290 -7.29 -33.41 -21.79
C ALA A 290 -6.01 -33.25 -22.62
N ALA A 291 -4.96 -32.68 -22.02
CA ALA A 291 -3.58 -32.89 -22.44
C ALA A 291 -2.67 -33.00 -21.20
N SER A 292 -2.27 -34.22 -20.88
CA SER A 292 -1.35 -34.55 -19.79
C SER A 292 0.09 -34.30 -20.24
N PHE A 293 0.72 -33.28 -19.68
CA PHE A 293 2.18 -33.14 -19.67
C PHE A 293 2.69 -33.22 -18.23
N MET A 294 3.37 -34.32 -17.92
CA MET A 294 4.08 -34.55 -16.66
C MET A 294 5.25 -33.57 -16.55
N ARG A 295 5.28 -32.73 -15.50
CA ARG A 295 6.52 -32.19 -14.94
C ARG A 295 6.45 -31.99 -13.42
N GLN A 296 7.31 -32.76 -12.76
CA GLN A 296 8.11 -32.46 -11.56
C GLN A 296 7.40 -31.81 -10.35
N SER A 297 7.02 -32.70 -9.43
CA SER A 297 6.75 -32.38 -8.03
C SER A 297 7.98 -31.75 -7.39
N GLY A 298 7.96 -30.44 -7.25
CA GLY A 298 8.80 -29.67 -6.35
C GLY A 298 7.91 -28.57 -5.78
N MET A 299 7.76 -28.54 -4.46
CA MET A 299 7.09 -27.45 -3.73
C MET A 299 7.83 -26.16 -4.05
N THR A 300 7.34 -25.40 -5.02
CA THR A 300 7.82 -24.06 -5.31
C THR A 300 6.77 -23.08 -4.79
N ASP A 301 7.23 -22.06 -4.07
CA ASP A 301 6.44 -20.86 -3.77
C ASP A 301 5.91 -20.33 -5.10
N SER A 302 4.67 -20.69 -5.41
CA SER A 302 4.04 -20.40 -6.70
C SER A 302 3.82 -18.89 -6.88
N GLY A 303 4.11 -18.10 -5.84
CA GLY A 303 3.82 -16.69 -5.75
C GLY A 303 2.32 -16.43 -5.75
N VAL A 304 1.45 -17.42 -5.62
CA VAL A 304 -0.01 -17.23 -5.59
C VAL A 304 -0.47 -17.12 -4.15
N LEU A 305 -1.22 -16.07 -3.83
CA LEU A 305 -1.83 -15.87 -2.52
C LEU A 305 -3.22 -16.52 -2.53
N GLN A 306 -3.43 -17.53 -1.70
CA GLN A 306 -4.75 -18.11 -1.48
C GLN A 306 -5.40 -17.39 -0.30
N VAL A 307 -6.60 -16.87 -0.50
CA VAL A 307 -7.43 -16.27 0.54
C VAL A 307 -8.58 -17.22 0.81
N ASN A 308 -8.80 -17.52 2.08
CA ASN A 308 -9.81 -18.48 2.55
C ASN A 308 -11.04 -17.76 3.12
N THR A 309 -10.87 -16.55 3.67
CA THR A 309 -11.97 -15.74 4.23
C THR A 309 -11.84 -14.27 3.82
N VAL A 310 -12.98 -13.56 3.74
CA VAL A 310 -12.97 -12.13 3.34
C VAL A 310 -12.31 -11.30 4.43
N GLN A 311 -11.12 -10.78 4.16
CA GLN A 311 -10.35 -9.97 5.10
C GLN A 311 -9.37 -9.02 4.38
N GLY A 312 -8.76 -8.11 5.15
CA GLY A 312 -7.61 -7.33 4.70
C GLY A 312 -6.35 -8.20 4.68
N VAL A 313 -5.86 -8.51 3.49
CA VAL A 313 -4.72 -9.41 3.29
C VAL A 313 -3.52 -8.65 2.69
N PRO A 314 -2.28 -9.14 2.89
CA PRO A 314 -1.10 -8.52 2.31
C PRO A 314 -1.23 -8.37 0.79
N VAL A 315 -0.93 -7.17 0.28
CA VAL A 315 -0.90 -6.90 -1.17
C VAL A 315 0.52 -6.61 -1.62
N ARG A 316 0.91 -7.17 -2.76
CA ARG A 316 2.24 -7.00 -3.33
C ARG A 316 2.19 -5.98 -4.44
N ARG A 317 1.98 -4.73 -4.04
CA ARG A 317 1.81 -3.62 -4.97
C ARG A 317 3.02 -3.51 -5.89
N HIS A 318 4.21 -3.39 -5.31
CA HIS A 318 5.42 -3.14 -6.09
C HIS A 318 6.42 -4.31 -6.01
N ASN A 319 6.87 -4.80 -7.17
CA ASN A 319 7.90 -5.85 -7.31
C ASN A 319 7.58 -7.17 -6.58
N LEU A 320 6.30 -7.55 -6.46
CA LEU A 320 5.86 -8.81 -5.84
C LEU A 320 6.22 -8.96 -4.34
N LEU A 321 6.54 -7.86 -3.68
CA LEU A 321 6.83 -7.81 -2.24
C LEU A 321 5.80 -6.95 -1.54
N VAL A 322 5.59 -7.23 -0.26
CA VAL A 322 4.72 -6.47 0.63
C VAL A 322 5.58 -5.50 1.41
N ALA A 323 5.28 -4.20 1.34
CA ALA A 323 5.95 -3.23 2.18
C ALA A 323 5.37 -3.27 3.60
N THR A 324 6.25 -3.40 4.61
CA THR A 324 5.89 -3.54 6.02
C THR A 324 6.70 -2.55 6.87
N VAL A 325 6.15 -2.18 8.03
CA VAL A 325 6.87 -1.45 9.08
C VAL A 325 6.67 -2.17 10.42
N LYS A 326 7.78 -2.32 11.14
CA LYS A 326 7.80 -2.97 12.45
C LYS A 326 7.65 -1.95 13.57
N ALA A 327 7.44 -2.43 14.80
CA ALA A 327 7.22 -1.59 15.97
C ALA A 327 8.46 -0.78 16.39
N ASP A 328 9.65 -1.11 15.91
CA ASP A 328 10.86 -0.29 16.03
C ASP A 328 11.01 0.81 14.96
N GLY A 329 10.11 0.83 13.97
CA GLY A 329 10.12 1.77 12.84
C GLY A 329 10.94 1.33 11.64
N SER A 330 11.58 0.14 11.70
CA SER A 330 12.25 -0.45 10.56
C SER A 330 11.23 -0.78 9.47
N THR A 331 11.54 -0.39 8.24
CA THR A 331 10.71 -0.61 7.05
C THR A 331 11.42 -1.57 6.12
N GLU A 332 10.71 -2.61 5.71
CA GLU A 332 11.25 -3.65 4.85
C GLU A 332 10.23 -4.07 3.80
N SER A 333 10.69 -4.86 2.83
CA SER A 333 9.81 -5.50 1.86
C SER A 333 9.88 -6.99 2.08
N ALA A 334 8.78 -7.56 2.56
CA ALA A 334 8.67 -8.97 2.91
C ALA A 334 8.02 -9.77 1.77
N SER A 335 8.42 -11.03 1.62
CA SER A 335 7.68 -12.00 0.81
C SER A 335 6.46 -12.51 1.59
N VAL A 336 5.47 -13.06 0.89
CA VAL A 336 4.31 -13.69 1.54
C VAL A 336 4.75 -14.83 2.46
N GLY A 337 5.74 -15.63 2.05
CA GLY A 337 6.31 -16.68 2.89
C GLY A 337 6.93 -16.16 4.18
N ALA A 338 7.60 -14.99 4.16
CA ALA A 338 8.13 -14.37 5.38
C ALA A 338 7.02 -13.89 6.32
N LEU A 339 5.87 -13.49 5.78
CA LEU A 339 4.70 -13.08 6.55
C LEU A 339 3.90 -14.25 7.12
N MET A 340 4.24 -15.50 6.80
CA MET A 340 3.58 -16.67 7.38
C MET A 340 3.94 -16.90 8.85
N ASP A 341 5.03 -16.32 9.33
CA ASP A 341 5.42 -16.44 10.73
C ASP A 341 4.52 -15.60 11.63
N MET A 342 3.70 -16.26 12.44
CA MET A 342 2.77 -15.61 13.37
C MET A 342 3.46 -14.70 14.39
N ARG A 343 4.75 -14.91 14.66
CA ARG A 343 5.55 -14.05 15.56
C ARG A 343 5.73 -12.65 15.00
N ALA A 344 5.66 -12.48 13.69
CA ALA A 344 5.68 -11.18 13.04
C ALA A 344 4.38 -10.39 13.25
N TRP A 345 3.30 -11.02 13.72
CA TRP A 345 1.98 -10.37 13.85
C TRP A 345 1.54 -10.19 15.31
N ILE A 346 1.90 -11.14 16.17
CA ILE A 346 1.44 -11.19 17.56
C ILE A 346 2.66 -11.20 18.48
N ASP A 347 2.79 -10.21 19.36
CA ASP A 347 3.93 -10.11 20.28
C ASP A 347 4.01 -11.30 21.26
N ALA A 348 2.87 -11.85 21.66
CA ALA A 348 2.78 -13.00 22.56
C ALA A 348 3.00 -14.37 21.88
N ALA A 349 3.09 -14.43 20.54
CA ALA A 349 3.22 -15.72 19.83
C ALA A 349 4.58 -16.38 20.11
N ASP A 350 4.58 -17.64 20.54
CA ASP A 350 5.80 -18.41 20.85
C ASP A 350 6.36 -19.19 19.65
N ARG A 351 5.55 -19.43 18.62
CA ARG A 351 5.88 -20.24 17.44
C ARG A 351 5.32 -19.64 16.14
N ALA A 352 5.81 -20.14 15.01
CA ALA A 352 5.42 -19.62 13.69
C ALA A 352 3.99 -19.99 13.28
N ASP A 353 3.47 -21.11 13.76
CA ASP A 353 2.12 -21.64 13.55
C ASP A 353 1.17 -21.34 14.73
N PHE A 354 1.43 -20.23 15.44
CA PHE A 354 0.66 -19.85 16.61
C PHE A 354 -0.81 -19.60 16.27
N SER A 355 -1.71 -20.13 17.09
CA SER A 355 -3.14 -19.86 17.04
C SER A 355 -3.69 -19.79 18.46
N HIS A 356 -4.83 -19.12 18.62
CA HIS A 356 -5.49 -18.97 19.90
C HIS A 356 -7.02 -19.06 19.72
N ALA A 357 -7.73 -19.37 20.81
CA ALA A 357 -9.18 -19.36 20.80
C ALA A 357 -9.73 -17.93 20.73
N ASP A 358 -10.98 -17.79 20.30
CA ASP A 358 -11.72 -16.54 20.48
C ASP A 358 -12.09 -16.36 21.97
N ASN A 359 -12.27 -15.11 22.41
CA ASN A 359 -12.56 -14.76 23.81
C ASN A 359 -13.95 -15.21 24.28
#